data_AF-L0JVL9-F1
#
_entry.id   AF-L0JVL9-F1
#
_cell.length_a   1.000
_cell.length_b   1.000
_cell.length_c   1.000
_cell.angle_alpha   90.00
_cell.angle_beta   90.00
_cell.angle_gamma   90.00
#
_symmetry.space_group_name_H-M   'P 1'
#
loop_
_entity.id
_entity.type
_entity.pdbx_description
1 polymer ?
#
loop_
_entity_poly.entity_id
_entity_poly.type
_entity_poly.pdbx_seq_one_letter_code
_entity_poly.pdbx_strand_id
1 'polypeptide(L)' 'MSEYEFTCPDCGQQIEVNTPVREATLSHGCPVCGASVSQEHFAEQ' A
#
# COMPACT_ATOMS: atom_id res chain seq x y z
N MET A 1 -12.27 10.31 -6.20
CA MET A 1 -11.75 9.02 -5.70
C MET A 1 -10.43 9.39 -5.06
N SER A 2 -10.22 9.14 -3.77
CA SER A 2 -8.94 9.49 -3.13
C SER A 2 -7.89 8.45 -3.55
N GLU A 3 -6.84 8.93 -4.19
CA GLU A 3 -5.71 8.13 -4.66
C GLU A 3 -4.59 8.24 -3.61
N TYR A 4 -4.08 7.09 -3.18
CA TYR A 4 -2.98 6.98 -2.23
C TYR A 4 -1.77 6.44 -2.96
N GLU A 5 -0.59 6.95 -2.63
CA GLU A 5 0.68 6.36 -3.03
C GLU A 5 1.13 5.36 -1.97
N PHE A 6 1.14 4.08 -2.31
CA PHE A 6 1.69 3.03 -1.45
C PHE A 6 3.17 2.81 -1.76
N THR A 7 4.01 2.77 -0.73
CA THR A 7 5.43 2.40 -0.83
C THR A 7 5.76 1.28 0.14
N CYS A 8 6.12 0.10 -0.37
CA CYS A 8 6.50 -1.03 0.47
C CYS A 8 7.91 -0.85 1.09
N PRO A 9 8.09 -1.04 2.40
CA PRO A 9 9.38 -0.88 3.07
C PRO A 9 10.38 -2.02 2.75
N ASP A 10 9.87 -3.19 2.39
CA ASP A 10 10.69 -4.40 2.16
C ASP A 10 11.21 -4.49 0.72
N CYS A 11 10.33 -4.34 -0.26
CA CYS A 11 10.70 -4.47 -1.67
C CYS A 11 10.87 -3.12 -2.39
N GLY A 12 10.57 -2.00 -1.72
CA GLY A 12 10.67 -0.65 -2.29
C GLY A 12 9.65 -0.39 -3.41
N GLN A 13 8.58 -1.17 -3.48
CA GLN A 13 7.61 -1.06 -4.56
C GLN A 13 6.65 0.11 -4.29
N GLN A 14 6.56 1.03 -5.24
CA GLN A 14 5.69 2.20 -5.22
C GLN A 14 4.56 2.06 -6.26
N ILE A 15 3.31 2.12 -5.82
CA ILE A 15 2.12 2.03 -6.67
C ILE A 15 1.03 2.98 -6.18
N GLU A 16 0.30 3.57 -7.13
CA GLU A 16 -0.96 4.24 -6.83
C GLU A 16 -2.05 3.22 -6.53
N VAL A 17 -2.70 3.42 -5.39
CA VAL A 17 -3.77 2.57 -4.89
C VAL A 17 -4.96 3.42 -4.49
N ASN A 18 -6.16 2.92 -4.74
CA ASN A 18 -7.39 3.53 -4.22
C ASN A 18 -7.68 3.03 -2.81
N THR A 19 -8.67 3.63 -2.13
CA THR A 19 -9.10 3.22 -0.79
C THR A 19 -9.32 1.70 -0.63
N PRO A 20 -10.10 1.00 -1.48
CA PRO A 20 -10.29 -0.44 -1.31
C PRO A 20 -9.01 -1.26 -1.52
N VAL A 21 -8.13 -0.86 -2.44
CA VAL A 21 -6.83 -1.53 -2.63
C VAL A 21 -5.90 -1.29 -1.44
N ARG A 22 -5.90 -0.08 -0.86
CA ARG A 22 -5.18 0.23 0.39
C ARG A 22 -5.66 -0.67 1.52
N GLU A 23 -6.97 -0.78 1.75
CA GLU A 23 -7.53 -1.63 2.79
C GLU A 23 -7.17 -3.11 2.60
N ALA A 24 -7.25 -3.60 1.35
CA ALA A 24 -6.83 -4.96 1.02
C ALA A 24 -5.33 -5.18 1.31
N THR A 25 -4.48 -4.21 0.96
CA THR A 25 -3.03 -4.26 1.15
C THR A 25 -2.66 -4.21 2.65
N LEU A 26 -3.40 -3.46 3.46
CA LEU A 26 -3.24 -3.46 4.92
C LEU A 26 -3.65 -4.79 5.56
N SER A 27 -4.68 -5.45 5.00
CA SER A 27 -5.17 -6.73 5.53
C SER A 27 -4.34 -7.93 5.09
N HIS A 28 -3.83 -7.93 3.84
CA HIS A 28 -3.13 -9.08 3.26
C HIS A 28 -1.62 -8.90 3.18
N GLY A 29 -1.12 -7.67 3.37
CA GLY A 29 0.27 -7.30 3.11
C GLY A 29 0.48 -6.81 1.68
N CYS A 30 1.73 -6.49 1.37
CA CYS A 30 2.14 -6.01 0.05
C CYS A 30 1.76 -7.02 -1.05
N PRO A 31 1.06 -6.63 -2.12
CA PRO A 31 0.64 -7.54 -3.19
C PRO A 31 1.83 -8.12 -3.99
N VAL A 32 3.03 -7.56 -3.85
CA VAL A 32 4.22 -7.95 -4.62
C VAL A 32 5.11 -8.93 -3.86
N CYS A 33 5.38 -8.66 -2.58
CA CYS A 33 6.27 -9.49 -1.76
C CYS A 33 5.59 -10.17 -0.57
N GLY A 34 4.34 -9.83 -0.26
CA GLY A 34 3.61 -10.34 0.90
C GLY A 34 4.08 -9.79 2.24
N ALA A 35 4.97 -8.80 2.27
CA ALA A 35 5.43 -8.18 3.51
C ALA A 35 4.27 -7.50 4.25
N SER A 36 4.28 -7.56 5.58
CA SER A 36 3.32 -6.82 6.39
C SER A 36 3.56 -5.32 6.23
N VAL A 37 2.48 -4.58 6.00
CA VAL A 37 2.53 -3.12 5.84
C VAL A 37 1.49 -2.46 6.72
N SER A 38 1.76 -1.22 7.08
CA SER A 38 0.91 -0.37 7.91
C SER A 38 0.51 0.92 7.19
N GLN A 39 -0.42 1.67 7.77
CA GLN A 39 -0.98 2.88 7.15
C GLN A 39 0.05 3.98 6.87
N GLU A 40 1.18 4.00 7.58
CA GLU A 40 2.28 4.96 7.35
C GLU A 40 2.98 4.76 6.00
N HIS A 41 2.81 3.59 5.37
CA HIS A 41 3.35 3.26 4.06
C HIS A 41 2.47 3.76 2.91
N PHE A 42 1.40 4.51 3.22
CA PHE A 42 0.47 5.09 2.26
C PHE A 42 0.43 6.61 2.44
N ALA A 43 0.78 7.35 1.40
CA ALA A 43 0.67 8.81 1.35
C ALA A 43 -0.58 9.23 0.56
N GLU A 44 -1.29 10.27 1.01
CA GLU A 44 -2.40 10.86 0.25
C GLU A 44 -1.86 11.77 -0.86
N GLN A 45 -2.35 11.60 -2.09
CA GLN A 45 -2.04 12.45 -3.25
C GLN A 45 -3.09 13.56 -3.41
#